data_AF-A0ABD6S7Z1-F1
#
_entry.id   AF-A0ABD6S7Z1-F1
#
_cell.length_a   1.000
_cell.length_b   1.000
_cell.length_c   1.000
_cell.angle_alpha   90.00
_cell.angle_beta   90.00
_cell.angle_gamma   90.00
#
_symmetry.space_group_name_H-M   'P 1'
#
loop_
_entity.id
_entity.type
_entity.pdbx_description
1 polymer ?
#
loop_
_entity_poly.entity_id
_entity_poly.type
_entity_poly.pdbx_seq_one_letter_code
_entity_poly.pdbx_strand_id
1 'polypeptide(L)'
;MLHISRESRENWNGAISELRPHEFNGKKWNELFDTEEELIQYTKEIDIEKFKREKHNGWGYIDSFVKRLNKGEELTPKQVTQLKRLASEVFSYTWNKNNIDR
;
A
#
# COMPACT_ATOMS: atom_id res chain seq x y z
N MET A 1 -10.40 0.30 10.17
CA MET A 1 -9.38 -0.37 9.36
C MET A 1 -9.19 -1.84 9.74
N LEU A 2 -8.83 -2.69 8.79
CA LEU A 2 -8.33 -4.06 8.97
C LEU A 2 -7.03 -4.02 9.77
N HIS A 3 -7.07 -4.58 10.97
CA HIS A 3 -5.90 -4.62 11.84
C HIS A 3 -5.16 -5.95 11.64
N ILE A 4 -3.97 -5.88 11.04
CA ILE A 4 -3.07 -7.03 10.86
C ILE A 4 -1.83 -6.79 11.71
N SER A 5 -1.70 -7.51 12.82
CA SER A 5 -0.54 -7.40 13.68
C SER A 5 0.63 -8.21 13.14
N ARG A 6 1.85 -7.82 13.48
CA ARG A 6 3.07 -8.54 13.10
C ARG A 6 3.05 -9.98 13.63
N GLU A 7 2.64 -10.15 14.88
CA GLU A 7 2.55 -11.44 15.58
C GLU A 7 1.58 -12.39 14.89
N SER A 8 0.48 -11.86 14.33
CA SER A 8 -0.50 -12.68 13.60
C SER A 8 0.07 -13.33 12.33
N ARG A 9 1.21 -12.85 11.85
CA ARG A 9 1.88 -13.33 10.63
C ARG A 9 3.21 -14.05 10.92
N GLU A 10 3.59 -14.15 12.18
CA GLU A 10 4.80 -14.83 12.64
C GLU A 10 4.57 -16.34 12.71
N ASN A 11 5.47 -17.12 12.12
CA ASN A 11 5.45 -18.57 12.21
C ASN A 11 6.24 -19.08 13.43
N TRP A 12 6.23 -20.39 13.65
CA TRP A 12 6.89 -21.03 14.79
C TRP A 12 8.42 -20.81 14.84
N ASN A 13 9.05 -20.42 13.73
CA ASN A 13 10.48 -20.07 13.64
C ASN A 13 10.76 -18.57 13.82
N GLY A 14 9.73 -17.76 14.08
CA GLY A 14 9.84 -16.30 14.17
C GLY A 14 9.91 -15.57 12.82
N ALA A 15 9.72 -16.28 11.69
CA ALA A 15 9.68 -15.64 10.39
C ALA A 15 8.30 -15.02 10.13
N ILE A 16 8.29 -13.77 9.65
CA ILE A 16 7.07 -13.03 9.32
C ILE A 16 6.70 -13.29 7.86
N SER A 17 5.47 -13.71 7.61
CA SER A 17 4.94 -13.88 6.26
C SER A 17 4.56 -12.54 5.63
N GLU A 18 4.96 -12.32 4.38
CA GLU A 18 4.54 -11.16 3.58
C GLU A 18 3.02 -11.14 3.38
N LEU A 19 2.46 -9.94 3.35
CA LEU A 19 1.13 -9.67 2.83
C LEU A 19 1.16 -9.64 1.31
N ARG A 20 0.21 -10.35 0.71
CA ARG A 20 -0.01 -10.34 -0.74
C ARG A 20 -1.27 -9.54 -1.08
N PRO A 21 -1.26 -8.69 -2.13
CA PRO A 21 -2.42 -7.88 -2.50
C PRO A 21 -3.72 -8.68 -2.69
N HIS A 22 -3.64 -9.91 -3.20
CA HIS A 22 -4.80 -10.77 -3.47
C HIS A 22 -5.49 -11.27 -2.20
N GLU A 23 -4.84 -11.23 -1.03
CA GLU A 23 -5.48 -11.52 0.27
C GLU A 23 -6.60 -10.52 0.58
N PHE A 24 -6.59 -9.36 -0.07
CA PHE A 24 -7.58 -8.30 0.09
C PHE A 24 -8.58 -8.24 -1.07
N ASN A 25 -8.66 -9.27 -1.92
CA ASN A 25 -9.66 -9.31 -3.00
C ASN A 25 -11.08 -9.17 -2.43
N GLY A 26 -11.85 -8.23 -2.97
CA GLY A 26 -13.20 -7.90 -2.50
C GLY A 26 -13.25 -6.91 -1.33
N LYS A 27 -12.11 -6.53 -0.74
CA LYS A 27 -12.03 -5.47 0.26
C LYS A 27 -12.08 -4.09 -0.40
N LYS A 28 -12.82 -3.18 0.22
CA LYS A 28 -12.83 -1.77 -0.16
C LYS A 28 -11.65 -1.04 0.48
N TRP A 29 -11.21 0.05 -0.13
CA TRP A 29 -10.11 0.87 0.37
C TRP A 29 -10.33 1.34 1.83
N ASN A 30 -11.56 1.65 2.22
CA ASN A 30 -11.91 2.11 3.57
C ASN A 30 -12.03 0.96 4.59
N GLU A 31 -11.85 -0.29 4.15
CA GLU A 31 -11.56 -1.40 5.06
C GLU A 31 -10.06 -1.49 5.34
N LEU A 32 -9.19 -0.97 4.47
CA LEU A 32 -7.73 -1.04 4.59
C LEU A 32 -7.11 0.23 5.18
N PHE A 33 -7.78 1.36 5.04
CA PHE A 33 -7.36 2.67 5.55
C PHE A 33 -8.53 3.31 6.30
N ASP A 34 -8.26 4.03 7.38
CA ASP A 34 -9.28 4.72 8.17
C ASP A 34 -9.73 5.99 7.45
N THR A 35 -8.81 6.67 6.76
CA THR A 35 -9.14 7.86 5.96
C THR A 35 -8.49 7.86 4.58
N GLU A 36 -8.98 8.73 3.71
CA GLU A 36 -8.40 8.91 2.38
C GLU A 36 -7.00 9.54 2.47
N GLU A 37 -6.82 10.46 3.41
CA GLU A 37 -5.54 11.12 3.70
C GLU A 37 -4.49 10.11 4.14
N GLU A 38 -4.87 9.10 4.91
CA GLU A 38 -3.97 8.02 5.32
C GLU A 38 -3.50 7.21 4.10
N LEU A 39 -4.40 6.79 3.21
CA LEU A 39 -4.03 6.13 1.96
C LEU A 39 -3.07 6.97 1.12
N ILE A 40 -3.33 8.28 1.01
CA ILE A 40 -2.46 9.21 0.27
C ILE A 40 -1.08 9.32 0.95
N GLN A 41 -1.04 9.41 2.28
CA GLN A 41 0.21 9.49 3.04
C GLN A 41 1.05 8.23 2.85
N TYR A 42 0.45 7.06 2.96
CA TYR A 42 1.10 5.77 2.72
C TYR A 42 1.62 5.65 1.29
N THR A 43 0.89 6.21 0.31
CA THR A 43 1.33 6.23 -1.09
C THR A 43 2.63 7.01 -1.26
N LYS A 44 2.82 8.14 -0.55
CA LYS A 44 4.05 8.95 -0.62
C LYS A 44 5.30 8.18 -0.20
N GLU A 45 5.15 7.21 0.69
CA GLU A 45 6.25 6.46 1.30
C GLU A 45 6.73 5.27 0.45
N ILE A 46 6.09 5.04 -0.69
CA ILE A 46 6.43 3.95 -1.60
C ILE A 46 7.75 4.24 -2.31
N ASP A 47 8.73 3.34 -2.15
CA ASP A 47 9.87 3.26 -3.05
C ASP A 47 9.42 2.56 -4.34
N ILE A 48 9.29 3.36 -5.41
CA ILE A 48 8.78 2.93 -6.71
C ILE A 48 9.64 1.83 -7.35
N GLU A 49 10.97 1.87 -7.18
CA GLU A 49 11.84 0.86 -7.79
C GLU A 49 11.66 -0.49 -7.09
N LYS A 50 11.51 -0.49 -5.76
CA LYS A 50 11.16 -1.68 -5.00
C LYS A 50 9.76 -2.19 -5.36
N PHE A 51 8.76 -1.31 -5.37
CA PHE A 51 7.38 -1.62 -5.72
C PHE A 51 7.27 -2.28 -7.11
N LYS A 52 8.03 -1.78 -8.08
CA LYS A 52 8.13 -2.33 -9.44
C LYS A 52 8.85 -3.69 -9.45
N ARG A 53 9.95 -3.84 -8.71
CA ARG A 53 10.70 -5.11 -8.61
C ARG A 53 9.85 -6.23 -8.01
N GLU A 54 9.00 -5.89 -7.04
CA GLU A 54 8.06 -6.81 -6.39
C GLU A 54 6.82 -7.12 -7.23
N LYS A 55 6.72 -6.54 -8.43
CA LYS A 55 5.65 -6.77 -9.41
C LYS A 55 4.26 -6.42 -8.88
N HIS A 56 4.17 -5.40 -8.03
CA HIS A 56 2.88 -4.82 -7.66
C HIS A 56 2.14 -4.27 -8.89
N ASN A 57 0.82 -4.43 -8.91
CA ASN A 57 0.02 -3.95 -10.04
C ASN A 57 -0.13 -2.43 -10.00
N GLY A 58 -0.41 -1.83 -11.17
CA GLY A 58 -0.67 -0.40 -11.26
C GLY A 58 0.52 0.49 -10.92
N TRP A 59 1.76 -0.04 -10.94
CA TRP A 59 2.99 0.71 -10.63
C TRP A 59 3.11 2.02 -11.41
N GLY A 60 2.66 2.08 -12.67
CA GLY A 60 2.71 3.31 -13.48
C GLY A 60 1.79 4.41 -12.94
N TYR A 61 0.64 4.04 -12.37
CA TYR A 61 -0.23 4.99 -11.67
C TYR A 61 0.41 5.43 -10.36
N ILE A 62 0.89 4.47 -9.55
CA ILE A 62 1.53 4.77 -8.26
C ILE A 62 2.74 5.69 -8.44
N ASP A 63 3.63 5.42 -9.41
CA ASP A 63 4.75 6.30 -9.76
C ASP A 63 4.30 7.73 -10.09
N SER A 64 3.26 7.87 -10.92
CA SER A 64 2.71 9.19 -11.24
C SER A 64 2.13 9.92 -10.02
N PHE A 65 1.51 9.18 -9.09
CA PHE A 65 0.93 9.74 -7.88
C PHE A 65 2.00 10.16 -6.89
N VAL A 66 3.00 9.29 -6.64
CA VAL A 66 4.16 9.59 -5.79
C VAL A 66 4.89 10.84 -6.28
N LYS A 67 5.15 10.94 -7.59
CA LYS A 67 5.80 12.14 -8.18
C LYS A 67 5.02 13.42 -7.96
N ARG A 68 3.69 13.40 -8.08
CA ARG A 68 2.84 14.58 -7.82
C ARG A 68 2.84 14.94 -6.34
N LEU A 69 2.60 13.95 -5.49
CA LEU A 69 2.52 14.14 -4.04
C LEU A 69 3.84 14.64 -3.45
N ASN A 70 4.99 14.18 -3.96
CA ASN A 70 6.32 14.65 -3.54
C ASN A 70 6.64 16.07 -4.02
N LYS A 71 5.95 16.58 -5.04
CA LYS A 71 6.02 17.99 -5.45
C LYS A 71 5.10 18.89 -4.61
N GLY A 72 4.35 18.32 -3.65
CA GLY A 72 3.32 19.04 -2.90
C GLY A 72 2.04 19.26 -3.70
N GLU A 73 1.85 18.59 -4.83
CA GLU A 73 0.61 18.65 -5.60
C GLU A 73 -0.43 17.70 -5.02
N GLU A 74 -1.70 18.09 -5.09
CA GLU A 74 -2.83 17.23 -4.75
C GLU A 74 -3.18 16.28 -5.91
N LEU A 75 -3.76 15.14 -5.56
CA LEU A 75 -4.38 14.23 -6.53
C LEU A 75 -5.77 14.74 -6.87
N THR A 76 -6.11 14.73 -8.15
CA THR A 76 -7.48 15.03 -8.59
C THR A 76 -8.47 13.96 -8.10
N PRO A 77 -9.78 14.24 -8.01
CA PRO A 77 -10.78 13.25 -7.59
C PRO A 77 -10.76 11.94 -8.42
N LYS A 78 -10.42 12.04 -9.71
CA LYS A 78 -10.26 10.88 -10.60
C LYS A 78 -9.01 10.06 -10.24
N GLN A 79 -7.90 10.72 -9.93
CA GLN A 79 -6.67 10.05 -9.49
C GLN A 79 -6.85 9.40 -8.13
N VAL A 80 -7.53 10.05 -7.19
CA VAL A 80 -7.90 9.45 -5.90
C VAL A 80 -8.80 8.22 -6.09
N THR A 81 -9.79 8.29 -6.98
CA THR A 81 -10.63 7.13 -7.30
C THR A 81 -9.80 5.96 -7.84
N GLN A 82 -8.80 6.26 -8.69
CA GLN A 82 -7.88 5.25 -9.20
C GLN A 82 -6.95 4.72 -8.10
N LEU A 83 -6.47 5.57 -7.20
CA LEU A 83 -5.65 5.17 -6.05
C LEU A 83 -6.41 4.24 -5.11
N LYS A 84 -7.69 4.52 -4.84
CA LYS A 84 -8.57 3.66 -4.03
C LYS A 84 -8.73 2.25 -4.63
N ARG A 85 -8.67 2.09 -5.96
CA ARG A 85 -8.68 0.77 -6.62
C ARG A 85 -7.37 0.00 -6.42
N LEU A 86 -6.29 0.69 -6.12
CA LEU A 86 -4.96 0.14 -5.86
C LEU A 86 -4.64 0.08 -4.36
N ALA A 87 -5.62 0.30 -3.48
CA ALA A 87 -5.41 0.37 -2.04
C ALA A 87 -4.80 -0.91 -1.46
N SER A 88 -5.14 -2.10 -1.99
CA SER A 88 -4.54 -3.37 -1.54
C SER A 88 -3.05 -3.46 -1.88
N GLU A 89 -2.63 -2.90 -3.02
CA GLU A 89 -1.23 -2.84 -3.41
C GLU A 89 -0.45 -1.91 -2.48
N VAL A 90 -1.00 -0.72 -2.20
CA VAL A 90 -0.39 0.24 -1.26
C VAL A 90 -0.30 -0.35 0.15
N PHE A 91 -1.38 -0.94 0.65
CA PHE A 91 -1.45 -1.49 2.01
C PHE A 91 -0.47 -2.66 2.22
N SER A 92 -0.45 -3.63 1.29
CA SER A 92 0.46 -4.77 1.40
C SER A 92 1.94 -4.35 1.36
N TYR A 93 2.30 -3.46 0.42
CA TYR A 93 3.67 -2.95 0.31
C TYR A 93 4.14 -2.25 1.59
N THR A 94 3.35 -1.30 2.07
CA THR A 94 3.71 -0.47 3.24
C THR A 94 3.73 -1.26 4.54
N TRP A 95 2.82 -2.21 4.72
CA TRP A 95 2.87 -3.12 5.86
C TRP A 95 4.11 -4.03 5.80
N ASN A 96 4.43 -4.60 4.64
CA ASN A 96 5.64 -5.44 4.47
C ASN A 96 6.91 -4.64 4.79
N LYS A 97 7.03 -3.44 4.21
CA LYS A 97 8.14 -2.50 4.46
C LYS A 97 8.33 -2.24 5.96
N ASN A 98 7.24 -2.03 6.71
CA ASN A 98 7.29 -1.65 8.11
C ASN A 98 7.51 -2.82 9.09
N ASN A 99 7.24 -4.06 8.66
CA ASN A 99 7.22 -5.24 9.54
C ASN A 99 8.28 -6.31 9.19
N ILE A 100 8.79 -6.31 7.95
CA ILE A 100 9.72 -7.31 7.43
C ILE A 100 11.08 -6.70 7.09
N ASP A 101 11.09 -5.58 6.36
CA ASP A 101 12.32 -4.97 5.82
C ASP A 101 13.03 -4.00 6.78
N ARG A 102 12.79 -4.12 8.10
CA ARG A 102 13.36 -3.22 9.11
C ARG A 102 14.89 -3.30 9.20
#